data_AF-A0A4Q9W167-F1
#
_entry.id   AF-A0A4Q9W167-F1
#
_cell.length_a   1.000
_cell.length_b   1.000
_cell.length_c   1.000
_cell.angle_alpha   90.00
_cell.angle_beta   90.00
_cell.angle_gamma   90.00
#
_symmetry.space_group_name_H-M   'P 1'
#
loop_
_entity.id
_entity.type
_entity.pdbx_description
1 polymer ?
#
loop_
_entity_poly.entity_id
_entity_poly.type
_entity_poly.pdbx_seq_one_letter_code
_entity_poly.pdbx_strand_id
1 'polypeptide(L)'
;LKVKIGVISFLLCVMGILTFGIFPNLMPQFNVNGDVVKVEMTEIVQFFMYLSATINLLLIKINTSDILSSNITQSAMGALFAVLGPGWLGATIFNAPHNLKILKNDIGSIISEVPWLVIILVSVVAMIVISQTATASIMVPIVMSLGIPPIY
;
A
#
# COMPACT_ATOMS: atom_id res chain seq x y z
N LEU A 1 6.02 33.91 7.23
CA LEU A 1 5.90 33.29 8.57
C LEU A 1 5.13 31.96 8.52
N LYS A 2 3.89 31.94 8.02
CA LYS A 2 3.05 30.73 7.88
C LYS A 2 3.76 29.53 7.24
N VAL A 3 4.44 29.74 6.10
CA VAL A 3 5.20 28.69 5.40
C VAL A 3 6.33 28.12 6.26
N LYS A 4 7.09 28.96 6.99
CA LYS A 4 8.18 28.50 7.85
C LYS A 4 7.66 27.64 9.00
N ILE A 5 6.57 28.06 9.64
CA ILE A 5 5.93 27.29 10.72
C ILE A 5 5.48 25.91 10.19
N GLY A 6 4.86 25.88 9.01
CA GLY A 6 4.38 24.61 8.47
C GLY A 6 5.48 23.64 8.07
N VAL A 7 6.58 24.15 7.49
CA VAL A 7 7.76 23.33 7.19
C VAL A 7 8.40 22.80 8.47
N ILE A 8 8.52 23.63 9.52
CA ILE A 8 9.08 23.18 10.81
C ILE A 8 8.21 22.10 11.45
N SER A 9 6.89 22.25 11.44
CA SER A 9 5.95 21.24 11.94
C SER A 9 6.10 19.91 11.20
N PHE A 10 6.23 19.96 9.87
CA PHE A 10 6.45 18.78 9.04
C PHE A 10 7.79 18.09 9.37
N LEU A 11 8.89 18.85 9.44
CA LEU A 11 10.21 18.30 9.75
C LEU A 11 10.27 17.69 11.15
N LEU A 12 9.65 18.31 12.15
CA LEU A 12 9.56 17.74 13.50
C LEU A 12 8.81 16.41 13.50
N CYS A 13 7.72 16.28 12.74
CA CYS A 13 7.00 15.01 12.63
C CYS A 13 7.83 13.95 11.90
N VAL A 14 8.58 14.32 10.84
CA VAL A 14 9.51 13.39 10.17
C VAL A 14 10.59 12.90 11.12
N MET A 15 11.16 13.77 11.95
CA MET A 15 12.12 13.34 12.99
C MET A 15 11.47 12.37 14.00
N GLY A 16 10.21 12.59 14.36
CA GLY A 16 9.42 11.66 15.16
C GLY A 16 9.35 10.28 14.50
N ILE A 17 8.92 10.21 13.25
CA ILE A 17 8.84 8.96 12.46
C ILE A 17 10.18 8.24 12.42
N LEU A 18 11.26 8.96 12.13
CA LEU A 18 12.61 8.39 12.07
C LEU A 18 13.06 7.83 13.42
N THR A 19 12.67 8.46 14.53
CA THR A 19 12.99 7.98 15.87
C THR A 19 12.36 6.61 16.12
N PHE A 20 11.08 6.43 15.79
CA PHE A 20 10.42 5.12 15.91
C PHE A 20 10.93 4.09 14.90
N GLY A 21 11.35 4.53 13.70
CA GLY A 21 11.94 3.66 12.69
C GLY A 21 13.33 3.14 13.06
N ILE A 22 14.19 3.99 13.65
CA ILE A 22 15.55 3.63 14.07
C ILE A 22 15.52 2.82 15.38
N PHE A 23 14.56 3.10 16.25
CA PHE A 23 14.42 2.40 17.53
C PHE A 23 13.09 1.64 17.61
N PRO A 24 12.98 0.45 16.99
CA PRO A 24 11.76 -0.36 17.03
C PRO A 24 11.31 -0.73 18.45
N ASN A 25 12.22 -0.74 19.42
CA ASN A 25 11.92 -0.98 20.83
C ASN A 25 11.03 0.12 21.45
N LEU A 26 10.97 1.30 20.85
CA LEU A 26 10.07 2.38 21.28
C LEU A 26 8.65 2.22 20.71
N MET A 27 8.42 1.29 19.78
CA MET A 27 7.09 1.06 19.23
C MET A 27 6.11 0.66 20.34
N PRO A 28 4.97 1.34 20.45
CA PRO A 28 3.97 1.04 21.46
C PRO A 28 3.41 -0.36 21.26
N GLN A 29 3.24 -1.06 22.38
CA GLN A 29 2.69 -2.41 22.43
C GLN A 29 1.57 -2.41 23.46
N PHE A 30 0.45 -3.02 23.12
CA PHE A 30 -0.73 -3.09 23.95
C PHE A 30 -1.08 -4.54 24.20
N ASN A 31 -1.39 -4.90 25.44
CA ASN A 31 -1.92 -6.22 25.75
C ASN A 31 -3.43 -6.21 25.53
N VAL A 32 -3.90 -6.92 24.51
CA VAL A 32 -5.32 -7.06 24.19
C VAL A 32 -5.66 -8.53 24.31
N ASN A 33 -6.52 -8.88 25.26
CA ASN A 33 -6.96 -10.27 25.50
C ASN A 33 -5.82 -11.29 25.78
N GLY A 34 -4.70 -10.85 26.36
CA GLY A 34 -3.55 -11.71 26.65
C GLY A 34 -2.50 -11.75 25.55
N ASP A 35 -2.82 -11.20 24.37
CA ASP A 35 -1.89 -11.10 23.25
C ASP A 35 -1.25 -9.71 23.20
N VAL A 36 0.07 -9.68 22.98
CA VAL A 36 0.82 -8.44 22.79
C VAL A 36 0.66 -7.98 21.34
N VAL A 37 -0.22 -7.01 21.12
CA VAL A 37 -0.41 -6.36 19.83
C VAL A 37 0.55 -5.19 19.72
N LYS A 38 1.42 -5.24 18.70
CA LYS A 38 2.33 -4.14 18.37
C LYS A 38 1.70 -3.26 17.31
N VAL A 39 1.82 -1.95 17.47
CA VAL A 39 1.42 -0.99 16.44
C VAL A 39 2.35 -1.11 15.25
N GLU A 40 1.79 -1.21 14.05
CA GLU A 40 2.58 -1.34 12.83
C GLU A 40 3.31 -0.02 12.50
N MET A 41 4.48 -0.12 11.87
CA MET A 41 5.23 1.07 11.44
C MET A 41 4.40 1.97 10.52
N THR A 42 3.55 1.37 9.67
CA THR A 42 2.63 2.09 8.79
C THR A 42 1.66 2.97 9.58
N GLU A 43 1.12 2.47 10.68
CA GLU A 43 0.20 3.21 11.55
C GLU A 43 0.93 4.37 12.24
N ILE A 44 2.16 4.14 12.74
CA ILE A 44 3.00 5.20 13.34
C ILE A 44 3.25 6.33 12.33
N VAL A 45 3.60 6.01 11.09
CA VAL A 45 3.80 7.01 10.02
C VAL A 45 2.51 7.82 9.81
N GLN A 46 1.36 7.16 9.70
CA GLN A 46 0.06 7.81 9.52
C GLN A 46 -0.27 8.75 10.69
N PHE A 47 -0.06 8.31 11.93
CA PHE A 47 -0.28 9.13 13.13
C PHE A 47 0.53 10.43 13.08
N PHE A 48 1.82 10.37 12.77
CA PHE A 48 2.66 11.57 12.67
C PHE A 48 2.29 12.47 11.48
N MET A 49 1.86 11.90 10.36
CA MET A 49 1.36 12.68 9.21
C MET A 49 0.08 13.44 9.57
N TYR A 50 -0.88 12.79 10.22
CA TYR A 50 -2.09 13.46 10.71
C TYR A 50 -1.77 14.49 11.78
N LEU A 51 -0.86 14.20 12.71
CA LEU A 51 -0.42 15.15 13.73
C LEU A 51 0.17 16.42 13.09
N SER A 52 1.04 16.27 12.09
CA SER A 52 1.58 17.41 11.34
C SER A 52 0.47 18.23 10.68
N ALA A 53 -0.50 17.56 10.04
CA ALA A 53 -1.63 18.24 9.42
C ALA A 53 -2.48 19.00 10.45
N THR A 54 -2.79 18.39 11.59
CA THR A 54 -3.54 19.02 12.68
C THR A 54 -2.81 20.24 13.24
N ILE A 55 -1.51 20.13 13.53
CA ILE A 55 -0.71 21.26 14.02
C ILE A 55 -0.71 22.40 12.99
N ASN A 56 -0.55 22.08 11.71
CA ASN A 56 -0.61 23.05 10.62
C ASN A 56 -1.96 23.78 10.56
N LEU A 57 -3.08 23.06 10.69
CA LEU A 57 -4.42 23.64 10.68
C LEU A 57 -4.70 24.53 11.90
N LEU A 58 -4.21 24.13 13.07
CA LEU A 58 -4.40 24.88 14.30
C LEU A 58 -3.58 26.18 14.32
N LEU A 59 -2.33 26.13 13.85
CA LEU A 59 -1.42 27.28 13.85
C LEU A 59 -1.67 28.22 12.66
N ILE A 60 -2.06 27.66 11.52
CA ILE A 60 -2.30 28.40 10.29
C ILE A 60 -3.80 28.36 10.03
N LYS A 61 -4.51 29.44 10.38
CA LYS A 61 -5.93 29.62 10.04
C LYS A 61 -6.10 29.62 8.51
N ILE A 62 -6.33 28.45 7.94
CA ILE A 62 -6.69 28.22 6.54
C ILE A 62 -8.11 27.69 6.47
N ASN A 63 -8.81 28.02 5.38
CA ASN A 63 -10.10 27.41 5.12
C ASN A 63 -9.85 25.96 4.67
N THR A 64 -10.41 24.99 5.40
CA THR A 64 -10.24 23.56 5.12
C THR A 64 -10.77 23.15 3.74
N SER A 65 -11.74 23.91 3.22
CA SER A 65 -12.31 23.72 1.88
C SER A 65 -11.27 23.90 0.78
N ASP A 66 -10.32 24.82 0.98
CA ASP A 66 -9.28 25.16 0.01
C ASP A 66 -8.25 24.04 -0.14
N ILE A 67 -8.12 23.17 0.86
CA ILE A 67 -7.19 22.04 0.84
C ILE A 67 -7.66 21.00 -0.19
N LEU A 68 -8.96 20.69 -0.18
CA LEU A 68 -9.56 19.71 -1.09
C LEU A 68 -9.66 20.25 -2.51
N SER A 69 -9.92 21.54 -2.69
CA SER A 69 -9.99 22.17 -4.02
C SER A 69 -8.61 22.52 -4.60
N SER A 70 -7.53 22.37 -3.84
CA SER A 70 -6.18 22.64 -4.33
C SER A 70 -5.77 21.70 -5.47
N ASN A 71 -5.04 22.23 -6.45
CA ASN A 71 -4.53 21.46 -7.59
C ASN A 71 -3.68 20.25 -7.16
N ILE A 72 -2.92 20.38 -6.07
CA ILE A 72 -2.08 19.30 -5.52
C ILE A 72 -2.95 18.17 -4.99
N THR A 73 -3.98 18.47 -4.18
CA THR A 73 -4.87 17.43 -3.64
C THR A 73 -5.69 16.76 -4.74
N GLN A 74 -6.20 17.53 -5.70
CA GLN A 74 -6.94 16.97 -6.84
C GLN A 74 -6.04 16.08 -7.72
N SER A 75 -4.81 16.51 -7.99
CA SER A 75 -3.84 15.70 -8.74
C SER A 75 -3.45 14.43 -7.99
N ALA A 76 -3.24 14.53 -6.66
CA ALA A 76 -2.93 13.37 -5.82
C ALA A 76 -4.09 12.37 -5.78
N MET A 77 -5.34 12.86 -5.68
CA MET A 77 -6.53 12.02 -5.73
C MET A 77 -6.68 11.32 -7.10
N GLY A 78 -6.46 12.05 -8.19
CA GLY A 78 -6.46 11.46 -9.54
C GLY A 78 -5.38 10.39 -9.71
N ALA A 79 -4.16 10.66 -9.23
CA ALA A 79 -3.07 9.69 -9.25
C ALA A 79 -3.37 8.44 -8.40
N LEU A 80 -4.01 8.60 -7.24
CA LEU A 80 -4.46 7.50 -6.39
C LEU A 80 -5.38 6.55 -7.16
N PHE A 81 -6.39 7.08 -7.85
CA PHE A 81 -7.29 6.27 -8.68
C PHE A 81 -6.59 5.67 -9.90
N ALA A 82 -5.66 6.39 -10.51
CA ALA A 82 -4.89 5.88 -11.65
C ALA A 82 -4.02 4.66 -11.27
N VAL A 83 -3.52 4.59 -10.03
CA VAL A 83 -2.70 3.47 -9.54
C VAL A 83 -3.54 2.36 -8.92
N LEU A 84 -4.50 2.70 -8.05
CA LEU A 84 -5.32 1.72 -7.34
C LEU A 84 -6.42 1.12 -8.21
N GLY A 85 -6.99 1.90 -9.15
CA GLY A 85 -8.10 1.46 -10.00
C GLY A 85 -7.76 0.21 -10.83
N PRO A 86 -6.71 0.23 -11.65
CA PRO A 86 -6.29 -0.95 -12.43
C PRO A 86 -5.94 -2.15 -11.55
N GLY A 87 -5.28 -1.91 -10.40
CA GLY A 87 -4.97 -2.94 -9.42
C GLY A 87 -6.22 -3.62 -8.85
N TRP A 88 -7.22 -2.83 -8.49
CA TRP A 88 -8.47 -3.34 -7.93
C TRP A 88 -9.33 -4.07 -8.97
N LEU A 89 -9.39 -3.55 -10.20
CA LEU A 89 -10.04 -4.23 -11.33
C LEU A 89 -9.36 -5.56 -11.64
N GLY A 90 -8.03 -5.58 -11.72
CA GLY A 90 -7.25 -6.81 -11.91
C GLY A 90 -7.56 -7.82 -10.80
N ALA A 91 -7.49 -7.40 -9.54
CA ALA A 91 -7.76 -8.27 -8.41
C ALA A 91 -9.19 -8.85 -8.45
N THR A 92 -10.18 -8.04 -8.83
CA THR A 92 -11.58 -8.50 -8.96
C THR A 92 -11.74 -9.54 -10.07
N ILE A 93 -11.10 -9.31 -11.23
CA ILE A 93 -11.15 -10.25 -12.37
C ILE A 93 -10.45 -11.56 -12.02
N PHE A 94 -9.23 -11.50 -11.46
CA PHE A 94 -8.43 -12.71 -11.21
C PHE A 94 -8.90 -13.51 -9.98
N ASN A 95 -9.46 -12.83 -8.97
CA ASN A 95 -10.02 -13.50 -7.79
C ASN A 95 -11.47 -13.97 -7.99
N ALA A 96 -12.12 -13.61 -9.10
CA ALA A 96 -13.45 -14.13 -9.40
C ALA A 96 -13.43 -15.68 -9.44
N PRO A 97 -14.36 -16.39 -8.76
CA PRO A 97 -14.26 -17.84 -8.57
C PRO A 97 -14.09 -18.65 -9.85
N HIS A 98 -14.75 -18.24 -10.93
CA HIS A 98 -14.66 -18.89 -12.24
C HIS A 98 -13.29 -18.68 -12.90
N ASN A 99 -12.79 -17.44 -12.89
CA ASN A 99 -11.51 -17.07 -13.48
C ASN A 99 -10.34 -17.68 -12.69
N LEU A 100 -10.44 -17.67 -11.36
CA LEU A 100 -9.48 -18.31 -10.48
C LEU A 100 -9.43 -19.83 -10.73
N LYS A 101 -10.58 -20.47 -11.00
CA LYS A 101 -10.64 -21.90 -11.32
C LYS A 101 -9.96 -22.22 -12.65
N ILE A 102 -10.17 -21.41 -13.68
CA ILE A 102 -9.45 -21.52 -14.98
C ILE A 102 -7.94 -21.37 -14.77
N LEU A 103 -7.53 -20.34 -14.02
CA LEU A 103 -6.12 -20.13 -13.66
C LEU A 103 -5.51 -21.32 -12.93
N LYS A 104 -6.25 -21.94 -12.00
CA LYS A 104 -5.75 -23.08 -11.22
C LYS A 104 -5.72 -24.39 -12.00
N ASN A 105 -6.78 -24.70 -12.74
CA ASN A 105 -6.93 -25.99 -13.38
C ASN A 105 -6.20 -26.04 -14.73
N ASP A 106 -6.40 -25.03 -15.57
CA ASP A 106 -5.90 -25.04 -16.94
C ASP A 106 -4.47 -24.50 -16.99
N ILE A 107 -4.23 -23.33 -16.40
CA ILE A 107 -2.90 -22.72 -16.40
C ILE A 107 -2.00 -23.39 -15.34
N GLY A 108 -2.54 -23.75 -14.18
CA GLY A 108 -1.78 -24.38 -13.10
C GLY A 108 -1.23 -25.77 -13.45
N SER A 109 -1.96 -26.57 -14.23
CA SER A 109 -1.46 -27.85 -14.73
C SER A 109 -0.27 -27.68 -15.66
N ILE A 110 -0.35 -26.72 -16.60
CA ILE A 110 0.75 -26.39 -17.53
C ILE A 110 1.99 -25.87 -16.78
N ILE A 111 1.80 -24.98 -15.79
CA ILE A 111 2.92 -24.43 -15.02
C ILE A 111 3.55 -25.49 -14.11
N SER A 112 2.78 -26.46 -13.62
CA SER A 112 3.34 -27.58 -12.83
C SER A 112 4.30 -28.44 -13.66
N GLU A 113 4.03 -28.59 -14.96
CA GLU A 113 4.92 -29.29 -15.90
C GLU A 113 6.12 -28.41 -16.31
N VAL A 114 5.91 -27.09 -16.43
CA VAL A 114 6.91 -26.14 -16.93
C VAL A 114 6.96 -24.87 -16.06
N PRO A 115 7.67 -24.88 -14.90
CA PRO A 115 7.57 -23.82 -13.88
C PRO A 115 7.99 -22.42 -14.33
N TRP A 116 8.94 -22.31 -15.26
CA TRP A 116 9.45 -21.02 -15.73
C TRP A 116 8.39 -20.17 -16.48
N LEU A 117 7.30 -20.79 -16.95
CA LEU A 117 6.17 -20.10 -17.57
C LEU A 117 5.46 -19.13 -16.61
N VAL A 118 5.65 -19.30 -15.29
CA VAL A 118 5.11 -18.37 -14.30
C VAL A 118 5.64 -16.95 -14.51
N ILE A 119 6.87 -16.79 -15.01
CA ILE A 119 7.48 -15.49 -15.31
C ILE A 119 6.70 -14.79 -16.43
N ILE A 120 6.34 -15.53 -17.48
CA ILE A 120 5.54 -15.00 -18.59
C ILE A 120 4.14 -14.61 -18.09
N LEU A 121 3.50 -15.49 -17.31
CA LEU A 121 2.17 -15.22 -16.75
C LEU A 121 2.17 -13.93 -15.92
N VAL A 122 3.11 -13.82 -14.97
CA VAL A 122 3.24 -12.63 -14.12
C VAL A 122 3.56 -11.39 -14.94
N SER A 123 4.39 -11.49 -15.98
CA SER A 123 4.73 -10.37 -16.88
C SER A 123 3.52 -9.87 -17.67
N VAL A 124 2.68 -10.77 -18.18
CA VAL A 124 1.44 -10.41 -18.89
C VAL A 124 0.46 -9.72 -17.95
N VAL A 125 0.27 -10.26 -16.75
CA VAL A 125 -0.59 -9.63 -15.74
C VAL A 125 -0.02 -8.26 -15.32
N ALA A 126 1.30 -8.13 -15.18
CA ALA A 126 1.95 -6.86 -14.89
C ALA A 126 1.69 -5.79 -15.96
N MET A 127 1.73 -6.18 -17.24
CA MET A 127 1.42 -5.27 -18.35
C MET A 127 -0.04 -4.81 -18.35
N ILE A 128 -0.99 -5.69 -17.98
CA ILE A 128 -2.42 -5.35 -17.92
C ILE A 128 -2.71 -4.44 -16.71
N VAL A 129 -2.09 -4.72 -15.57
CA VAL A 129 -2.34 -4.01 -14.31
C VAL A 129 -1.56 -2.69 -14.22
N ILE A 130 -0.44 -2.56 -14.93
CA ILE A 130 0.43 -1.36 -14.98
C ILE A 130 0.95 -0.93 -13.58
N SER A 131 0.79 -1.80 -12.56
CA SER A 131 1.17 -1.54 -11.17
C SER A 131 1.88 -2.75 -10.59
N GLN A 132 3.15 -2.56 -10.21
CA GLN A 132 4.02 -3.62 -9.69
C GLN A 132 3.48 -4.18 -8.37
N THR A 133 3.10 -3.30 -7.44
CA THR A 133 2.56 -3.68 -6.13
C THR A 133 1.22 -4.39 -6.26
N ALA A 134 0.33 -3.91 -7.14
CA ALA A 134 -0.95 -4.57 -7.36
C ALA A 134 -0.81 -5.92 -8.07
N THR A 135 0.13 -6.04 -9.00
CA THR A 135 0.42 -7.33 -9.65
C THR A 135 0.91 -8.34 -8.63
N ALA A 136 1.83 -7.94 -7.76
CA ALA A 136 2.33 -8.83 -6.71
C ALA A 136 1.22 -9.28 -5.76
N SER A 137 0.35 -8.38 -5.31
CA SER A 137 -0.75 -8.74 -4.38
C SER A 137 -1.78 -9.70 -5.00
N ILE A 138 -1.94 -9.69 -6.32
CA ILE A 138 -2.80 -10.63 -7.06
C ILE A 138 -2.07 -11.95 -7.31
N MET A 139 -0.87 -11.89 -7.86
CA MET A 139 -0.19 -13.07 -8.42
C MET A 139 0.47 -13.93 -7.36
N VAL A 140 1.06 -13.35 -6.32
CA VAL A 140 1.72 -14.11 -5.24
C VAL A 140 0.80 -15.16 -4.61
N PRO A 141 -0.43 -14.84 -4.14
CA PRO A 141 -1.32 -15.86 -3.58
C PRO A 141 -1.79 -16.90 -4.60
N ILE A 142 -1.97 -16.50 -5.87
CA ILE A 142 -2.35 -17.44 -6.95
C ILE A 142 -1.20 -18.43 -7.18
N VAL A 143 0.02 -17.95 -7.41
CA VAL A 143 1.22 -18.76 -7.66
C VAL A 143 1.51 -19.71 -6.49
N MET A 144 1.40 -19.23 -5.24
CA MET A 144 1.54 -20.10 -4.07
C MET A 144 0.48 -21.19 -4.02
N SER A 145 -0.76 -20.89 -4.43
CA SER A 145 -1.83 -21.88 -4.48
C SER A 145 -1.67 -22.93 -5.60
N LEU A 146 -0.76 -22.68 -6.55
CA LEU A 146 -0.32 -23.64 -7.58
C LEU A 146 0.84 -24.52 -7.11
N GLY A 147 1.35 -24.31 -5.89
CA GLY A 147 2.48 -25.09 -5.33
C GLY A 147 3.86 -24.61 -5.77
N ILE A 148 3.96 -23.42 -6.36
CA ILE A 148 5.23 -22.83 -6.82
C ILE A 148 5.87 -22.07 -5.65
N PRO A 149 7.10 -22.40 -5.24
CA PRO A 149 7.76 -21.73 -4.12
C PRO A 149 8.03 -20.25 -4.45
N PRO A 150 7.92 -19.32 -3.49
CA PRO A 150 8.14 -17.89 -3.71
C PRO A 150 9.62 -17.50 -3.95
N ILE A 151 10.52 -18.47 -4.01
CA ILE A 151 11.98 -18.29 -3.99
C ILE A 151 12.68 -18.96 -5.19
N TYR A 152 11.90 -19.52 -6.13
CA TYR A 152 12.37 -20.03 -7.42
C TYR A 152 11.60 -19.37 -8.57
#